data_AF-A0A382GXQ0-F1
#
_entry.id   AF-A0A382GXQ0-F1
#
_cell.length_a   1.000
_cell.length_b   1.000
_cell.length_c   1.000
_cell.angle_alpha   90.00
_cell.angle_beta   90.00
_cell.angle_gamma   90.00
#
_symmetry.space_group_name_H-M   'P 1'
#
loop_
_entity.id
_entity.type
_entity.pdbx_description
1 polymer ?
#
loop_
_entity_poly.entity_id
_entity_poly.type
_entity_poly.pdbx_seq_one_letter_code
_entity_poly.pdbx_strand_id
1 'polypeptide(L)'
;MRNSLRFSSVRLVLAGAILLQISTTTARAQQETGYLIPPPEIIDILDAPAAPQVVVSPTGDTIALLERPSMPPLSELAQPMLRLAGYRVNPRTNGPHTTVAGRRITVKRISGGTEHSFDAPFETSLGGVEYSPDGSRLLFN
;
A
#
# COMPACT_ATOMS: atom_id res chain seq x y z
N MET A 1 -79.91 -36.77 -16.10
CA MET A 1 -79.49 -35.67 -17.00
C MET A 1 -79.41 -34.36 -16.22
N ARG A 2 -78.18 -33.84 -16.02
CA ARG A 2 -77.72 -32.46 -15.67
C ARG A 2 -76.47 -32.61 -14.78
N ASN A 3 -75.24 -32.53 -15.31
CA ASN A 3 -74.55 -31.33 -15.87
C ASN A 3 -74.51 -30.23 -14.80
N SER A 4 -73.41 -29.64 -14.35
CA SER A 4 -71.97 -29.73 -14.59
C SER A 4 -71.33 -28.59 -13.77
N LEU A 5 -70.00 -28.57 -13.68
CA LEU A 5 -69.18 -27.36 -13.49
C LEU A 5 -69.38 -26.54 -12.20
N ARG A 6 -68.64 -26.87 -11.13
CA ARG A 6 -68.09 -25.86 -10.18
C ARG A 6 -66.71 -26.29 -9.62
N PHE A 7 -65.76 -26.62 -10.49
CA PHE A 7 -64.37 -26.91 -10.09
C PHE A 7 -63.34 -25.85 -10.57
N SER A 8 -63.80 -24.69 -11.07
CA SER A 8 -62.90 -23.67 -11.64
C SER A 8 -62.27 -22.73 -10.59
N SER A 9 -62.97 -22.44 -9.49
CA SER A 9 -62.56 -21.37 -8.56
C SER A 9 -61.47 -21.78 -7.56
N VAL A 10 -61.35 -23.07 -7.23
CA VAL A 10 -60.38 -23.55 -6.22
C VAL A 10 -58.97 -23.68 -6.81
N ARG A 11 -58.85 -23.99 -8.11
CA ARG A 11 -57.56 -24.07 -8.81
C ARG A 11 -56.89 -22.69 -8.98
N LEU A 12 -57.68 -21.63 -9.06
CA LEU A 12 -57.16 -20.27 -9.24
C LEU A 12 -56.58 -19.67 -7.94
N VAL A 13 -57.18 -19.99 -6.78
CA VAL A 13 -56.69 -19.50 -5.48
C VAL A 13 -55.43 -20.25 -5.04
N LEU A 14 -55.32 -21.56 -5.33
CA LEU A 14 -54.10 -22.32 -5.06
C LEU A 14 -52.91 -21.86 -5.93
N ALA A 15 -53.15 -21.51 -7.20
CA ALA A 15 -52.11 -20.99 -8.08
C ALA A 15 -51.60 -19.61 -7.64
N GLY A 16 -52.50 -18.73 -7.18
CA GLY A 16 -52.13 -17.41 -6.66
C GLY A 16 -51.31 -17.46 -5.36
N ALA A 17 -51.62 -18.42 -4.46
CA ALA A 17 -50.89 -18.59 -3.20
C ALA A 17 -49.49 -19.20 -3.39
N ILE A 18 -49.27 -19.99 -4.44
CA ILE A 18 -47.95 -20.54 -4.80
C ILE A 18 -47.07 -19.49 -5.51
N LEU A 19 -47.69 -18.60 -6.30
CA LEU A 19 -46.98 -17.50 -6.98
C LEU A 19 -46.51 -16.38 -6.04
N LEU A 20 -47.08 -16.26 -4.83
CA LEU A 20 -46.68 -15.23 -3.85
C LEU A 20 -45.51 -15.66 -2.93
N GLN A 21 -45.10 -16.94 -2.95
CA GLN A 21 -44.01 -17.46 -2.11
C GLN A 21 -42.61 -17.40 -2.77
N ILE A 22 -42.53 -16.93 -4.01
CA ILE A 22 -41.29 -16.98 -4.82
C ILE A 22 -40.45 -15.70 -4.69
N SER A 23 -40.96 -14.63 -4.08
CA SER A 23 -40.31 -13.31 -4.12
C SER A 23 -39.32 -13.00 -2.99
N THR A 24 -38.98 -13.94 -2.10
CA THR A 24 -38.05 -13.67 -0.98
C THR A 24 -36.87 -14.63 -0.92
N THR A 25 -36.26 -14.96 -2.07
CA THR A 25 -34.84 -15.35 -2.06
C THR A 25 -34.03 -14.07 -2.03
N THR A 26 -33.60 -13.67 -0.83
CA THR A 26 -32.50 -12.71 -0.68
C THR A 26 -31.24 -13.40 -1.19
N ALA A 27 -30.87 -13.11 -2.44
CA ALA A 27 -29.60 -13.53 -3.00
C ALA A 27 -28.48 -12.92 -2.14
N ARG A 28 -27.88 -13.72 -1.25
CA ARG A 28 -26.63 -13.35 -0.57
C ARG A 28 -25.47 -13.63 -1.53
N ALA A 29 -25.36 -12.77 -2.54
CA ALA A 29 -24.35 -12.89 -3.59
C ALA A 29 -22.95 -12.45 -3.15
N GLN A 30 -22.84 -11.73 -2.02
CA GLN A 30 -21.56 -11.29 -1.48
C GLN A 30 -21.34 -11.92 -0.12
N GLN A 31 -20.45 -12.91 -0.02
CA GLN A 31 -19.83 -13.19 1.27
C GLN A 31 -19.06 -11.94 1.68
N GLU A 32 -19.37 -11.40 2.85
CA GLU A 32 -18.64 -10.29 3.45
C GLU A 32 -17.29 -10.83 3.92
N THR A 33 -16.40 -11.07 2.97
CA THR A 33 -15.02 -11.42 3.26
C THR A 33 -14.39 -10.15 3.81
N GLY A 34 -14.04 -10.16 5.10
CA GLY A 34 -13.27 -9.09 5.72
C GLY A 34 -11.89 -8.93 5.08
N TYR A 35 -10.98 -8.21 5.75
CA TYR A 35 -9.62 -8.04 5.24
C TYR A 35 -8.94 -9.40 5.03
N LEU A 36 -8.61 -9.72 3.78
CA LEU A 36 -7.93 -10.96 3.41
C LEU A 36 -6.42 -10.75 3.50
N ILE A 37 -5.76 -11.65 4.22
CA ILE A 37 -4.30 -11.68 4.30
C ILE A 37 -3.79 -12.60 3.18
N PRO A 38 -2.83 -12.15 2.36
CA PRO A 38 -2.25 -13.00 1.32
C PRO A 38 -1.46 -14.18 1.94
N PRO A 39 -1.23 -15.27 1.20
CA PRO A 39 -0.34 -16.34 1.62
C PRO A 39 1.06 -15.84 2.02
N PRO A 40 1.75 -16.52 2.95
CA PRO A 40 3.01 -16.04 3.51
C PRO A 40 4.10 -15.85 2.46
N GLU A 41 4.14 -16.68 1.41
CA GLU A 41 5.13 -16.58 0.34
C GLU A 41 5.04 -15.25 -0.42
N ILE A 42 3.82 -14.69 -0.55
CA ILE A 42 3.61 -13.39 -1.18
C ILE A 42 4.04 -12.26 -0.24
N ILE A 43 3.78 -12.40 1.06
CA ILE A 43 4.21 -11.43 2.06
C ILE A 43 5.74 -11.33 2.06
N ASP A 44 6.43 -12.47 2.10
CA ASP A 44 7.89 -12.53 2.12
C ASP A 44 8.52 -11.87 0.89
N ILE A 45 7.92 -12.04 -0.29
CA ILE A 45 8.40 -11.38 -1.52
C ILE A 45 8.21 -9.86 -1.45
N LEU A 46 7.08 -9.38 -0.91
CA LEU A 46 6.77 -7.96 -0.82
C LEU A 46 7.56 -7.24 0.28
N ASP A 47 7.84 -7.93 1.38
CA ASP A 47 8.58 -7.41 2.54
C ASP A 47 10.10 -7.58 2.39
N ALA A 48 10.57 -8.36 1.41
CA ALA A 48 11.99 -8.51 1.13
C ALA A 48 12.67 -7.14 0.94
N PRO A 49 13.86 -6.90 1.53
CA PRO A 49 14.52 -5.62 1.45
C PRO A 49 14.94 -5.29 0.01
N ALA A 50 14.61 -4.09 -0.44
CA ALA A 50 15.04 -3.59 -1.73
C ALA A 50 16.56 -3.38 -1.76
N ALA A 51 17.14 -3.47 -2.97
CA ALA A 51 18.53 -3.08 -3.17
C ALA A 51 18.71 -1.59 -2.81
N PRO A 52 19.72 -1.23 -1.99
CA PRO A 52 19.95 0.15 -1.63
C PRO A 52 20.40 0.95 -2.85
N GLN A 53 20.08 2.24 -2.86
CA GLN A 53 20.66 3.16 -3.83
C GLN A 53 22.13 3.40 -3.47
N VAL A 54 23.01 3.23 -4.45
CA VAL A 54 24.46 3.39 -4.28
C VAL A 54 24.90 4.74 -4.85
N VAL A 55 25.63 5.52 -4.07
CA VAL A 55 26.25 6.77 -4.49
C VAL A 55 27.74 6.70 -4.17
N VAL A 56 28.60 6.95 -5.15
CA VAL A 56 30.06 6.90 -5.00
C VAL A 56 30.59 8.32 -4.82
N SER A 57 31.52 8.51 -3.88
CA SER A 57 32.18 9.81 -3.71
C SER A 57 32.99 10.18 -4.95
N PRO A 58 33.11 11.47 -5.33
CA PRO A 58 33.92 11.91 -6.47
C PRO A 58 35.39 11.47 -6.41
N THR A 59 35.96 11.30 -5.21
CA THR A 59 37.33 10.82 -5.02
C THR A 59 37.48 9.31 -5.18
N GLY A 60 36.38 8.56 -5.21
CA GLY A 60 36.39 7.10 -5.35
C GLY A 60 36.79 6.33 -4.08
N ASP A 61 36.79 6.97 -2.91
CA ASP A 61 37.23 6.32 -1.66
C ASP A 61 36.08 5.76 -0.83
N THR A 62 34.89 6.36 -0.92
CA THR A 62 33.72 5.99 -0.12
C THR A 62 32.47 5.80 -0.96
N ILE A 63 31.54 5.01 -0.44
CA ILE A 63 30.21 4.84 -0.98
C ILE A 63 29.16 5.07 0.10
N ALA A 64 28.10 5.77 -0.27
CA ALA A 64 26.89 5.92 0.51
C ALA A 64 25.83 4.96 -0.04
N LEU A 65 25.23 4.20 0.86
CA LEU A 65 24.14 3.27 0.60
C LEU A 65 22.89 3.83 1.25
N LEU A 66 21.91 4.19 0.44
CA LEU A 66 20.61 4.63 0.93
C LEU A 66 19.61 3.47 0.85
N GLU A 67 19.24 2.96 2.02
CA GLU A 67 18.23 1.92 2.17
C GLU A 67 16.83 2.52 2.11
N ARG A 68 15.98 1.93 1.27
CA ARG A 68 14.57 2.30 1.10
C ARG A 68 13.73 1.03 1.33
N PRO A 69 12.60 1.11 2.05
CA PRO A 69 11.74 -0.04 2.24
C PRO A 69 11.06 -0.37 0.91
N SER A 70 10.88 -1.65 0.62
CA SER A 70 10.16 -2.11 -0.58
C SER A 70 8.70 -1.69 -0.57
N MET A 71 8.09 -1.67 0.62
CA MET A 71 6.73 -1.21 0.85
C MET A 71 6.72 -0.13 1.94
N PRO A 72 6.11 1.04 1.70
CA PRO A 72 5.85 1.99 2.76
C PRO A 72 4.96 1.38 3.85
N PRO A 73 5.21 1.65 5.14
CA PRO A 73 4.36 1.16 6.21
C PRO A 73 2.98 1.81 6.14
N LEU A 74 1.96 1.13 6.64
CA LEU A 74 0.58 1.64 6.66
C LEU A 74 0.47 3.00 7.38
N SER A 75 1.29 3.23 8.41
CA SER A 75 1.34 4.51 9.13
C SER A 75 1.78 5.68 8.24
N GLU A 76 2.64 5.44 7.25
CA GLU A 76 3.06 6.46 6.28
C GLU A 76 1.95 6.72 5.25
N LEU A 77 1.31 5.66 4.76
CA LEU A 77 0.17 5.77 3.84
C LEU A 77 -1.04 6.46 4.48
N ALA A 78 -1.22 6.30 5.79
CA ALA A 78 -2.29 6.91 6.56
C ALA A 78 -2.02 8.39 6.90
N GLN A 79 -0.86 8.95 6.53
CA GLN A 79 -0.56 10.37 6.80
C GLN A 79 -1.51 11.30 6.05
N PRO A 80 -1.80 12.51 6.59
CA PRO A 80 -2.71 13.45 5.95
C PRO A 80 -2.26 13.86 4.55
N MET A 81 -3.21 13.94 3.61
CA MET A 81 -2.96 14.35 2.23
C MET A 81 -3.83 15.56 1.87
N LEU A 82 -3.23 16.73 1.73
CA LEU A 82 -3.88 17.92 1.21
C LEU A 82 -3.86 17.92 -0.32
N ARG A 83 -4.99 18.28 -0.93
CA ARG A 83 -5.14 18.33 -2.39
C ARG A 83 -5.22 19.79 -2.83
N LEU A 84 -4.08 20.39 -3.21
CA LEU A 84 -3.95 21.82 -3.51
C LEU A 84 -3.57 22.00 -4.98
N ALA A 85 -4.42 22.65 -5.77
CA ALA A 85 -4.18 22.89 -7.20
C ALA A 85 -3.75 21.63 -8.00
N GLY A 86 -4.28 20.45 -7.63
CA GLY A 86 -3.93 19.16 -8.23
C GLY A 86 -2.72 18.45 -7.60
N TYR A 87 -1.96 19.12 -6.72
CA TYR A 87 -0.88 18.52 -5.96
C TYR A 87 -1.38 17.77 -4.73
N ARG A 88 -0.69 16.68 -4.38
CA ARG A 88 -0.89 15.92 -3.14
C ARG A 88 0.24 16.27 -2.18
N VAL A 89 -0.07 17.06 -1.15
CA VAL A 89 0.92 17.61 -0.21
C VAL A 89 0.72 16.98 1.16
N ASN A 90 1.81 16.56 1.79
CA ASN A 90 1.82 16.17 3.19
C ASN A 90 2.04 17.42 4.05
N PRO A 91 1.06 17.85 4.87
CA PRO A 91 1.16 19.08 5.65
C PRO A 91 2.24 19.01 6.75
N ARG A 92 2.71 17.81 7.13
CA ARG A 92 3.76 17.64 8.13
C ARG A 92 5.15 17.92 7.56
N THR A 93 5.37 17.58 6.28
CA THR A 93 6.67 17.78 5.61
C THR A 93 6.67 18.92 4.59
N ASN A 94 5.50 19.48 4.28
CA ASN A 94 5.26 20.44 3.18
C ASN A 94 5.73 19.95 1.79
N GLY A 95 6.02 18.66 1.65
CA GLY A 95 6.44 18.03 0.41
C GLY A 95 5.33 17.19 -0.22
N PRO A 96 5.64 16.46 -1.32
CA PRO A 96 4.73 15.48 -1.90
C PRO A 96 4.27 14.44 -0.86
N HIS A 97 2.99 14.06 -0.90
CA HIS A 97 2.44 13.04 0.00
C HIS A 97 3.03 11.65 -0.22
N THR A 98 3.22 11.28 -1.49
CA THR A 98 3.89 10.03 -1.85
C THR A 98 5.34 10.36 -2.22
N THR A 99 6.28 10.02 -1.34
CA THR A 99 7.71 10.09 -1.64
C THR A 99 8.33 8.71 -1.44
N VAL A 100 9.42 8.42 -2.15
CA VAL A 100 10.21 7.23 -1.85
C VAL A 100 11.05 7.57 -0.62
N ALA A 101 10.64 7.08 0.54
CA ALA A 101 11.30 7.41 1.80
C ALA A 101 12.54 6.52 2.03
N GLY A 102 13.72 7.13 2.13
CA GLY A 102 14.90 6.46 2.66
C GLY A 102 14.81 6.32 4.18
N ARG A 103 15.31 5.19 4.70
CA ARG A 103 15.27 4.87 6.14
C ARG A 103 16.63 4.86 6.81
N ARG A 104 17.68 4.51 6.06
CA ARG A 104 19.04 4.45 6.56
C ARG A 104 20.01 4.88 5.48
N ILE A 105 20.99 5.68 5.88
CA ILE A 105 22.18 5.96 5.07
C ILE A 105 23.36 5.27 5.74
N THR A 106 24.06 4.45 4.97
CA THR A 106 25.26 3.76 5.41
C THR A 106 26.44 4.19 4.54
N VAL A 107 27.43 4.84 5.13
CA VAL A 107 28.65 5.27 4.47
C VAL A 107 29.77 4.30 4.80
N LYS A 108 30.41 3.72 3.77
CA LYS A 108 31.53 2.80 3.93
C LYS A 108 32.67 3.12 2.99
N ARG A 109 33.89 2.80 3.41
CA ARG A 109 35.08 2.91 2.57
C ARG A 109 35.14 1.76 1.56
N ILE A 110 35.50 2.05 0.31
CA ILE A 110 35.57 1.06 -0.78
C ILE A 110 36.68 0.03 -0.53
N SER A 111 37.83 0.47 -0.02
CA SER A 111 38.93 -0.43 0.37
C SER A 111 38.62 -1.30 1.59
N GLY A 112 37.42 -1.18 2.16
CA GLY A 112 36.99 -1.87 3.38
C GLY A 112 37.31 -1.10 4.65
N GLY A 113 36.86 -1.65 5.78
CA GLY A 113 37.08 -1.09 7.11
C GLY A 113 35.89 -0.29 7.62
N THR A 114 36.12 0.99 7.93
CA THR A 114 35.17 1.83 8.68
C THR A 114 33.83 2.01 7.96
N GLU A 115 32.76 1.79 8.71
CA GLU A 115 31.37 1.99 8.31
C GLU A 115 30.69 2.91 9.33
N HIS A 116 29.88 3.84 8.81
CA HIS A 116 29.06 4.72 9.63
C HIS A 116 27.64 4.71 9.08
N SER A 117 26.68 4.36 9.93
CA SER A 117 25.27 4.31 9.59
C SER A 117 24.49 5.38 10.35
N PHE A 118 23.48 5.95 9.69
CA PHE A 118 22.54 6.90 10.25
C PHE A 118 21.11 6.53 9.85
N ASP A 119 20.23 6.43 10.83
CA ASP A 119 18.81 6.16 10.65
C ASP A 119 18.00 7.44 10.50
N ALA A 120 16.95 7.38 9.69
CA ALA A 120 15.99 8.46 9.57
C ALA A 120 15.34 8.74 10.95
N PRO A 121 15.24 10.01 11.37
CA PRO A 121 14.53 10.37 12.59
C PRO A 121 13.06 9.92 12.57
N PHE A 122 12.44 9.78 13.73
CA PHE A 122 11.06 9.30 13.85
C PHE A 122 10.10 10.09 12.95
N GLU A 123 9.27 9.36 12.21
CA GLU A 123 8.35 9.87 11.18
C GLU A 123 9.00 10.72 10.07
N THR A 124 10.32 10.85 9.99
CA THR A 124 11.00 11.55 8.90
C THR A 124 11.51 10.55 7.87
N SER A 125 11.60 10.98 6.62
CA SER A 125 12.19 10.20 5.53
C SER A 125 13.47 10.86 5.04
N LEU A 126 14.46 10.05 4.64
CA LEU A 126 15.65 10.53 3.95
C LEU A 126 15.38 10.58 2.44
N GLY A 127 15.71 11.69 1.82
CA GLY A 127 15.53 11.98 0.41
C GLY A 127 16.65 11.44 -0.46
N GLY A 128 16.97 12.18 -1.53
CA GLY A 128 18.13 11.89 -2.36
C GLY A 128 19.42 12.08 -1.56
N VAL A 129 20.44 11.32 -1.90
CA VAL A 129 21.78 11.43 -1.27
C VAL A 129 22.78 11.82 -2.35
N GLU A 130 23.64 12.79 -2.04
CA GLU A 130 24.67 13.28 -2.95
C GLU A 130 25.94 13.66 -2.17
N TYR A 131 27.09 13.54 -2.82
CA TYR A 131 28.35 14.04 -2.26
C TYR A 131 28.61 15.47 -2.70
N SER A 132 29.26 16.25 -1.84
CA SER A 132 29.83 17.53 -2.26
C SER A 132 30.88 17.33 -3.38
N PRO A 133 31.14 18.35 -4.22
CA PRO A 133 32.09 18.21 -5.33
C PRO A 133 33.50 17.77 -4.92
N ASP A 134 33.93 18.14 -3.71
CA ASP A 134 35.20 17.76 -3.10
C ASP A 134 35.15 16.42 -2.34
N GLY A 135 33.98 15.78 -2.25
CA GLY A 135 33.76 14.50 -1.57
C GLY A 135 33.83 14.54 -0.05
N SER A 136 33.99 15.72 0.57
CA SER A 136 34.18 15.86 2.01
C SER A 136 32.88 15.79 2.82
N ARG A 137 31.72 15.98 2.17
CA ARG A 137 30.40 16.01 2.82
C ARG A 137 29.39 15.17 2.06
N LEU A 138 28.45 14.62 2.82
CA LEU A 138 27.26 13.97 2.30
C LEU A 138 26.06 14.88 2.53
N LEU A 139 25.30 15.15 1.47
CA LEU A 139 24.09 15.94 1.48
C LEU A 139 22.89 15.00 1.31
N PHE A 140 21.84 15.26 2.07
CA PHE A 140 20.55 14.57 1.95
C PHE A 140 19.42 15.49 2.38
N ASN A 141 18.21 15.21 1.90
CA ASN A 141 17.02 16.04 2.11
C ASN A 141 15.86 15.26 2.72
#